data_AF-A0A382LM03-F1
#
_entry.id   AF-A0A382LM03-F1
#
_cell.length_a   1.000
_cell.length_b   1.000
_cell.length_c   1.000
_cell.angle_alpha   90.00
_cell.angle_beta   90.00
_cell.angle_gamma   90.00
#
_symmetry.space_group_name_H-M   'P 1'
#
loop_
_entity.id
_entity.type
_entity.pdbx_description
1 polymer ?
#
loop_
_entity_poly.entity_id
_entity_poly.type
_entity_poly.pdbx_seq_one_letter_code
_entity_poly.pdbx_strand_id
1 'polypeptide(L)'
;MKFSFAQLLRGSLALATGVALSQARGQAAGVDVAPADAWPMYRGTASLTGVSESKLDTSLKPLWTFKAKEGIHSTAAIAGGKVYVGCDDGHLYALDFKTGKKRWSFKTDDIVESSPLVHNDHVYFGSSDGFVYAVASKNGRLLWKFETEDRVLGAPNLFEPSGGGVKPALIVGSYDFRLYSLDLDSGKSNWHYETANYINGSPAVSSGRTAFGGCDAVLHVIQLAEGKKEKQIDAEAYIVGSAAVVDDMAYIGHYENEFLCIDIKAGKIA
;
A
#
# COMPACT_ATOMS: atom_id res chain seq x y z
N MET A 1 29.63 -16.16 86.17
CA MET A 1 30.49 -14.96 86.22
C MET A 1 30.52 -14.31 84.85
N LYS A 2 30.12 -13.03 84.77
CA LYS A 2 30.48 -11.93 83.83
C LYS A 2 30.55 -12.17 82.29
N PHE A 3 29.68 -11.44 81.57
CA PHE A 3 29.84 -10.59 80.35
C PHE A 3 31.22 -10.61 79.62
N SER A 4 31.41 -10.47 78.29
CA SER A 4 30.77 -9.58 77.28
C SER A 4 31.34 -9.80 75.84
N PHE A 5 30.50 -9.54 74.82
CA PHE A 5 30.70 -8.92 73.48
C PHE A 5 31.56 -9.46 72.30
N ALA A 6 30.85 -9.54 71.15
CA ALA A 6 31.22 -9.26 69.74
C ALA A 6 32.25 -10.18 69.02
N GLN A 7 32.15 -10.54 67.73
CA GLN A 7 31.55 -9.86 66.58
C GLN A 7 31.26 -10.84 65.41
N LEU A 8 30.37 -10.40 64.52
CA LEU A 8 29.77 -11.06 63.36
C LEU A 8 30.71 -11.74 62.36
N LEU A 9 30.22 -12.84 61.76
CA LEU A 9 30.20 -13.09 60.31
C LEU A 9 29.21 -14.23 60.02
N ARG A 10 27.93 -13.91 59.79
CA ARG A 10 26.98 -14.81 59.13
C ARG A 10 26.73 -14.23 57.74
N GLY A 11 27.20 -14.95 56.72
CA GLY A 11 26.95 -14.62 55.32
C GLY A 11 25.46 -14.65 55.05
N SER A 12 24.92 -13.51 54.65
CA SER A 12 23.55 -13.38 54.16
C SER A 12 23.46 -14.02 52.78
N LEU A 13 22.61 -15.03 52.65
CA LEU A 13 22.19 -15.58 51.37
C LEU A 13 21.30 -14.52 50.69
N ALA A 14 21.88 -13.73 49.78
CA ALA A 14 21.10 -12.90 48.87
C ALA A 14 20.62 -13.79 47.72
N LEU A 15 19.33 -14.12 47.69
CA LEU A 15 18.66 -14.57 46.47
C LEU A 15 18.69 -13.38 45.49
N ALA A 16 19.70 -13.32 44.64
CA ALA A 16 19.64 -12.52 43.44
C ALA A 16 18.76 -13.26 42.45
N THR A 17 17.49 -12.86 42.37
CA THR A 17 16.62 -13.16 41.22
C THR A 17 17.20 -12.45 40.00
N GLY A 18 18.20 -13.06 39.39
CA GLY A 18 18.70 -12.68 38.07
C GLY A 18 17.68 -13.11 37.04
N VAL A 19 16.64 -12.31 36.84
CA VAL A 19 15.91 -12.32 35.58
C VAL A 19 16.93 -11.86 34.54
N ALA A 20 17.53 -12.80 33.84
CA ALA A 20 18.16 -12.50 32.57
C ALA A 20 17.05 -11.95 31.67
N LEU A 21 16.91 -10.63 31.65
CA LEU A 21 16.28 -9.93 30.55
C LEU A 21 17.11 -10.28 29.32
N SER A 22 16.73 -11.36 28.64
CA SER A 22 17.02 -11.46 27.23
C SER A 22 16.39 -10.22 26.62
N GLN A 23 17.19 -9.20 26.36
CA GLN A 23 16.87 -8.26 25.31
C GLN A 23 16.77 -9.12 24.05
N ALA A 24 15.54 -9.57 23.77
CA ALA A 24 15.16 -9.80 22.41
C ALA A 24 15.42 -8.46 21.74
N ARG A 25 16.59 -8.33 21.11
CA ARG A 25 16.78 -7.37 20.04
C ARG A 25 15.64 -7.70 19.09
N GLY A 26 14.58 -6.90 19.14
CA GLY A 26 13.54 -6.91 18.14
C GLY A 26 14.28 -6.85 16.82
N GLN A 27 14.21 -7.93 16.06
CA GLN A 27 14.49 -7.88 14.65
C GLN A 27 13.49 -6.84 14.16
N ALA A 28 13.96 -5.63 13.84
CA ALA A 28 13.13 -4.66 13.17
C ALA A 28 12.57 -5.39 11.95
N ALA A 29 11.26 -5.61 11.92
CA ALA A 29 10.65 -6.18 10.75
C ALA A 29 10.92 -5.18 9.60
N GLY A 30 11.53 -5.70 8.54
CA GLY A 30 12.17 -4.87 7.51
C GLY A 30 11.13 -4.10 6.73
N VAL A 31 11.48 -2.88 6.34
CA VAL A 31 10.73 -2.15 5.30
C VAL A 31 10.79 -2.99 4.02
N ASP A 32 9.65 -3.34 3.43
CA ASP A 32 9.63 -4.03 2.14
C ASP A 32 10.25 -3.14 1.07
N VAL A 33 11.07 -3.73 0.20
CA VAL A 33 11.84 -3.02 -0.82
C VAL A 33 11.50 -3.54 -2.20
N ALA A 34 11.25 -2.64 -3.14
CA ALA A 34 11.06 -3.00 -4.54
C ALA A 34 12.39 -3.47 -5.18
N PRO A 35 12.35 -4.49 -6.06
CA PRO A 35 13.55 -4.97 -6.76
C PRO A 35 14.27 -3.85 -7.53
N ALA A 36 15.57 -4.00 -7.78
CA ALA A 36 16.34 -3.00 -8.50
C ALA A 36 15.90 -2.78 -9.96
N ASP A 37 15.25 -3.79 -10.57
CA ASP A 37 14.84 -3.82 -11.97
C ASP A 37 13.32 -3.77 -12.19
N ALA A 38 12.53 -3.59 -11.13
CA ALA A 38 11.07 -3.54 -11.20
C ALA A 38 10.47 -2.52 -10.23
N TRP A 39 9.31 -1.98 -10.62
CA TRP A 39 8.49 -1.10 -9.80
C TRP A 39 7.01 -1.39 -10.12
N PRO A 40 6.47 -2.55 -9.73
CA PRO A 40 5.25 -3.08 -10.34
C PRO A 40 3.97 -2.34 -9.93
N MET A 41 4.01 -1.48 -8.92
CA MET A 41 2.82 -0.81 -8.38
C MET A 41 3.18 0.53 -7.73
N TYR A 42 2.15 1.29 -7.32
CA TYR A 42 2.32 2.54 -6.58
C TYR A 42 3.24 2.34 -5.38
N ARG A 43 4.23 3.23 -5.22
CA ARG A 43 5.26 3.15 -4.15
C ARG A 43 6.08 1.83 -4.12
N GLY A 44 6.05 1.04 -5.20
CA GLY A 44 6.94 -0.10 -5.44
C GLY A 44 6.53 -1.41 -4.76
N THR A 45 5.92 -1.35 -3.57
CA THR A 45 5.52 -2.51 -2.76
C THR A 45 4.12 -2.33 -2.16
N ALA A 46 3.53 -3.42 -1.68
CA ALA A 46 2.18 -3.41 -1.13
C ALA A 46 2.05 -2.55 0.14
N SER A 47 3.12 -2.40 0.92
CA SER A 47 3.19 -1.58 2.14
C SER A 47 3.34 -0.07 1.87
N LEU A 48 3.46 0.32 0.59
CA LEU A 48 3.54 1.71 0.11
C LEU A 48 4.74 2.53 0.64
N THR A 49 5.86 1.87 0.89
CA THR A 49 7.04 2.47 1.53
C THR A 49 7.89 3.33 0.58
N GLY A 50 7.83 3.06 -0.74
CA GLY A 50 8.55 3.85 -1.74
C GLY A 50 10.06 3.59 -1.78
N VAL A 51 10.53 2.42 -1.33
CA VAL A 51 11.96 2.07 -1.28
C VAL A 51 12.29 1.09 -2.41
N SER A 52 13.43 1.29 -3.08
CA SER A 52 13.96 0.35 -4.08
C SER A 52 15.42 0.00 -3.79
N GLU A 53 15.82 -1.22 -4.15
CA GLU A 53 17.21 -1.68 -4.12
C GLU A 53 18.07 -1.03 -5.23
N SER A 54 17.44 -0.33 -6.17
CA SER A 54 18.12 0.35 -7.26
C SER A 54 19.04 1.45 -6.75
N LYS A 55 20.19 1.58 -7.41
CA LYS A 55 21.16 2.64 -7.12
C LYS A 55 21.13 3.65 -8.25
N LEU A 56 20.89 4.91 -7.90
CA LEU A 56 20.99 6.00 -8.85
C LEU A 56 22.47 6.31 -9.11
N ASP A 57 22.81 6.43 -10.39
CA ASP A 57 24.09 7.01 -10.78
C ASP A 57 24.08 8.52 -10.46
N THR A 58 25.25 9.04 -10.10
CA THR A 58 25.48 10.46 -9.85
C THR A 58 25.37 11.32 -11.11
N SER A 59 25.51 10.73 -12.30
CA SER A 59 25.39 11.43 -13.58
C SER A 59 24.14 11.00 -14.34
N LEU A 60 23.05 11.75 -14.16
CA LEU A 60 21.77 11.49 -14.84
C LEU A 60 21.66 12.28 -16.15
N LYS A 61 21.20 11.61 -17.21
CA LYS A 61 20.79 12.25 -18.46
C LYS A 61 19.45 11.65 -18.93
N PRO A 62 18.58 12.43 -19.61
CA PRO A 62 17.37 11.88 -20.20
C PRO A 62 17.73 10.78 -21.22
N LEU A 63 17.18 9.56 -21.04
CA LEU A 63 17.35 8.47 -22.00
C LEU A 63 16.33 8.55 -23.13
N TRP A 64 15.08 8.85 -22.79
CA TRP A 64 13.98 9.04 -23.73
C TRP A 64 12.89 9.90 -23.08
N THR A 65 11.98 10.42 -23.90
CA THR A 65 10.77 11.12 -23.45
C THR A 65 9.56 10.58 -24.20
N PHE A 66 8.40 10.67 -23.56
CA PHE A 66 7.10 10.36 -24.16
C PHE A 66 6.16 11.55 -23.91
N LYS A 67 5.44 11.98 -24.96
CA LYS A 67 4.48 13.09 -24.88
C LYS A 67 3.07 12.53 -25.08
N ALA A 68 2.31 12.47 -23.98
CA ALA A 68 0.87 12.21 -24.03
C ALA A 68 0.10 13.48 -24.47
N LYS A 69 -1.21 13.34 -24.68
CA LYS A 69 -2.06 14.46 -25.13
C LYS A 69 -2.42 15.41 -23.99
N GLU A 70 -2.61 14.88 -22.79
CA GLU A 70 -2.95 15.64 -21.57
C GLU A 70 -1.95 15.32 -20.44
N GLY A 71 -2.28 15.75 -19.21
CA GLY A 71 -1.50 15.52 -18.00
C GLY A 71 -1.30 14.05 -17.67
N ILE A 72 -0.16 13.74 -17.05
CA ILE A 72 0.13 12.43 -16.45
C ILE A 72 0.28 12.69 -14.95
N HIS A 73 -0.79 12.46 -14.20
CA HIS A 73 -0.79 12.54 -12.73
C HIS A 73 -0.46 11.20 -12.07
N SER A 74 -0.67 10.10 -12.79
CA SER A 74 -0.30 8.76 -12.32
C SER A 74 1.21 8.63 -12.13
N THR A 75 1.62 7.74 -11.23
CA THR A 75 3.00 7.26 -11.18
C THR A 75 3.19 6.07 -12.12
N ALA A 76 4.43 5.85 -12.55
CA ALA A 76 4.75 4.74 -13.44
C ALA A 76 4.82 3.41 -12.70
N ALA A 77 4.25 2.36 -13.31
CA ALA A 77 4.58 0.97 -12.99
C ALA A 77 5.56 0.41 -14.02
N ILE A 78 6.59 -0.31 -13.57
CA ILE A 78 7.67 -0.87 -14.38
C ILE A 78 7.74 -2.37 -14.15
N ALA A 79 7.43 -3.15 -15.20
CA ALA A 79 7.47 -4.60 -15.14
C ALA A 79 7.57 -5.21 -16.54
N GLY A 80 8.23 -6.36 -16.67
CA GLY A 80 8.27 -7.11 -17.93
C GLY A 80 8.78 -6.30 -19.13
N GLY A 81 9.79 -5.45 -18.90
CA GLY A 81 10.41 -4.59 -19.91
C GLY A 81 9.52 -3.46 -20.44
N LYS A 82 8.46 -3.11 -19.72
CA LYS A 82 7.52 -2.03 -20.08
C LYS A 82 7.33 -1.06 -18.93
N VAL A 83 6.93 0.16 -19.30
CA VAL A 83 6.50 1.22 -18.38
C VAL A 83 5.01 1.47 -18.64
N TYR A 84 4.21 1.49 -17.59
CA TYR A 84 2.78 1.70 -17.64
C TYR A 84 2.43 3.00 -16.93
N VAL A 85 1.65 3.87 -17.57
CA VAL A 85 1.21 5.17 -17.03
C VAL A 85 -0.22 5.48 -17.45
N GLY A 86 -1.03 5.92 -16.49
CA GLY A 86 -2.34 6.52 -16.73
C GLY A 86 -2.23 8.00 -17.11
N CYS A 87 -3.15 8.49 -17.93
CA CYS A 87 -3.19 9.86 -18.42
C CYS A 87 -4.60 10.44 -18.35
N ASP A 88 -4.66 11.76 -18.17
CA ASP A 88 -5.89 12.56 -18.19
C ASP A 88 -6.59 12.56 -19.57
N ASP A 89 -5.92 12.10 -20.62
CA ASP A 89 -6.53 11.90 -21.94
C ASP A 89 -7.38 10.62 -22.05
N GLY A 90 -7.63 9.97 -20.91
CA GLY A 90 -8.41 8.73 -20.79
C GLY A 90 -7.69 7.51 -21.32
N HIS A 91 -6.36 7.46 -21.22
CA HIS A 91 -5.59 6.30 -21.64
C HIS A 91 -4.67 5.75 -20.55
N LEU A 92 -4.62 4.42 -20.48
CA LEU A 92 -3.44 3.70 -19.98
C LEU A 92 -2.48 3.48 -21.14
N TYR A 93 -1.26 3.98 -21.01
CA TYR A 93 -0.17 3.75 -21.97
C TYR A 93 0.75 2.65 -21.48
N ALA A 94 1.17 1.77 -22.40
CA ALA A 94 2.32 0.89 -22.20
C ALA A 94 3.45 1.28 -23.15
N LEU A 95 4.58 1.62 -22.58
CA LEU A 95 5.77 2.08 -23.28
C LEU A 95 6.87 1.04 -23.17
N ASP A 96 7.72 0.98 -24.18
CA ASP A 96 8.95 0.21 -24.13
C ASP A 96 9.92 0.82 -23.11
N PHE A 97 10.41 0.02 -22.15
CA PHE A 97 11.28 0.51 -21.09
C PHE A 97 12.59 1.14 -21.61
N LYS A 98 13.15 0.61 -22.70
CA LYS A 98 14.45 1.08 -23.22
C LYS A 98 14.33 2.29 -24.13
N THR A 99 13.22 2.44 -24.84
CA THR A 99 13.09 3.41 -25.93
C THR A 99 11.99 4.44 -25.71
N GLY A 100 11.11 4.27 -24.73
CA GLY A 100 9.94 5.14 -24.49
C GLY A 100 8.86 5.05 -25.56
N LYS A 101 9.05 4.20 -26.59
CA LYS A 101 8.08 4.06 -27.68
C LYS A 101 6.82 3.37 -27.18
N LYS A 102 5.66 3.93 -27.52
CA LYS A 102 4.37 3.30 -27.25
C LYS A 102 4.30 1.91 -27.87
N ARG A 103 4.10 0.89 -27.03
CA ARG A 103 3.83 -0.50 -27.44
C ARG A 103 2.34 -0.69 -27.70
N TRP A 104 1.51 -0.21 -26.78
CA TRP A 104 0.06 -0.21 -26.90
C TRP A 104 -0.54 0.87 -25.99
N SER A 105 -1.83 1.15 -26.15
CA SER A 105 -2.61 1.98 -25.25
C SER A 105 -4.01 1.39 -25.10
N PHE A 106 -4.61 1.52 -23.93
CA PHE A 106 -6.01 1.21 -23.66
C PHE A 106 -6.77 2.49 -23.38
N LYS A 107 -7.98 2.64 -23.94
CA LYS A 107 -8.80 3.84 -23.80
C LYS A 107 -9.97 3.57 -22.85
N THR A 108 -10.17 4.46 -21.88
CA THR A 108 -11.33 4.55 -20.98
C THR A 108 -12.25 5.70 -21.43
N ASP A 109 -13.39 5.85 -20.77
CA ASP A 109 -14.36 6.91 -21.10
C ASP A 109 -14.11 8.22 -20.33
N ASP A 110 -13.18 8.21 -19.37
CA ASP A 110 -12.72 9.39 -18.61
C ASP A 110 -11.24 9.21 -18.17
N ILE A 111 -10.71 10.20 -17.45
CA ILE A 111 -9.33 10.33 -16.96
C ILE A 111 -8.83 9.05 -16.27
N VAL A 112 -7.58 8.67 -16.58
CA VAL A 112 -6.84 7.63 -15.85
C VAL A 112 -5.77 8.27 -14.96
N GLU A 113 -6.19 8.74 -13.78
CA GLU A 113 -5.27 9.29 -12.77
C GLU A 113 -4.64 8.19 -11.90
N SER A 114 -5.35 7.08 -11.71
CA SER A 114 -4.88 5.93 -10.93
C SER A 114 -3.52 5.42 -11.41
N SER A 115 -2.60 5.20 -10.47
CA SER A 115 -1.34 4.51 -10.80
C SER A 115 -1.61 3.03 -11.13
N PRO A 116 -0.98 2.45 -12.16
CA PRO A 116 -1.20 1.05 -12.51
C PRO A 116 -0.56 0.07 -11.52
N LEU A 117 -1.11 -1.14 -11.45
CA LEU A 117 -0.54 -2.29 -10.77
C LEU A 117 -0.30 -3.41 -11.79
N VAL A 118 0.90 -3.97 -11.84
CA VAL A 118 1.26 -5.06 -12.75
C VAL A 118 1.53 -6.33 -11.97
N HIS A 119 0.77 -7.38 -12.26
CA HIS A 119 0.92 -8.68 -11.61
C HIS A 119 0.50 -9.80 -12.56
N ASN A 120 1.25 -10.90 -12.63
CA ASN A 120 0.96 -12.10 -13.44
C ASN A 120 0.40 -11.81 -14.86
N ASP A 121 1.10 -11.04 -15.68
CA ASP A 121 0.67 -10.65 -17.04
C ASP A 121 -0.60 -9.79 -17.14
N HIS A 122 -1.10 -9.26 -16.02
CA HIS A 122 -2.22 -8.34 -15.96
C HIS A 122 -1.73 -6.94 -15.56
N VAL A 123 -2.43 -5.92 -16.04
CA VAL A 123 -2.30 -4.54 -15.58
C VAL A 123 -3.65 -4.09 -15.07
N TYR A 124 -3.69 -3.70 -13.81
CA TYR A 124 -4.88 -3.26 -13.09
C TYR A 124 -4.81 -1.75 -12.85
N PHE A 125 -5.91 -1.04 -13.02
CA PHE A 125 -5.97 0.41 -12.81
C PHE A 125 -7.42 0.88 -12.63
N GLY A 126 -7.60 1.96 -11.87
CA GLY A 126 -8.85 2.70 -11.76
C GLY A 126 -8.98 3.81 -12.79
N SER A 127 -10.18 4.35 -12.95
CA SER A 127 -10.48 5.47 -13.84
C SER A 127 -11.62 6.31 -13.28
N SER A 128 -11.66 7.57 -13.71
CA SER A 128 -12.73 8.53 -13.38
C SER A 128 -14.07 8.19 -14.03
N ASP A 129 -14.11 7.21 -14.93
CA ASP A 129 -15.37 6.70 -15.50
C ASP A 129 -16.12 5.72 -14.57
N GLY A 130 -15.62 5.51 -13.34
CA GLY A 130 -16.25 4.63 -12.36
C GLY A 130 -15.96 3.15 -12.62
N PHE A 131 -14.81 2.82 -13.20
CA PHE A 131 -14.41 1.45 -13.42
C PHE A 131 -13.01 1.13 -12.90
N VAL A 132 -12.87 -0.09 -12.38
CA VAL A 132 -11.59 -0.78 -12.23
C VAL A 132 -11.41 -1.68 -13.45
N TYR A 133 -10.26 -1.61 -14.09
CA TYR A 133 -9.94 -2.37 -15.29
C TYR A 133 -8.82 -3.38 -15.03
N ALA A 134 -8.89 -4.52 -15.71
CA ALA A 134 -7.75 -5.39 -15.94
C ALA A 134 -7.52 -5.58 -17.44
N VAL A 135 -6.29 -5.35 -17.88
CA VAL A 135 -5.87 -5.55 -19.27
C VAL A 135 -4.64 -6.45 -19.34
N ALA A 136 -4.47 -7.18 -20.45
CA ALA A 136 -3.30 -8.02 -20.66
C ALA A 136 -2.04 -7.16 -20.85
N SER A 137 -0.99 -7.42 -20.05
CA SER A 137 0.30 -6.71 -20.09
C SER A 137 0.96 -6.74 -21.47
N LYS A 138 0.70 -7.79 -22.23
CA LYS A 138 1.28 -8.06 -23.55
C LYS A 138 0.78 -7.11 -24.64
N ASN A 139 -0.51 -6.79 -24.65
CA ASN A 139 -1.16 -6.11 -25.78
C ASN A 139 -2.29 -5.15 -25.41
N GLY A 140 -2.58 -4.95 -24.11
CA GLY A 140 -3.63 -4.05 -23.65
C GLY A 140 -5.04 -4.58 -23.89
N ARG A 141 -5.23 -5.86 -24.24
CA ARG A 141 -6.57 -6.44 -24.42
C ARG A 141 -7.30 -6.45 -23.07
N LEU A 142 -8.54 -5.94 -23.05
CA LEU A 142 -9.42 -6.05 -21.90
C LEU A 142 -9.60 -7.51 -21.46
N LEU A 143 -9.42 -7.76 -20.18
CA LEU A 143 -9.66 -9.04 -19.52
C LEU A 143 -11.00 -8.98 -18.78
N TRP A 144 -11.16 -7.96 -17.94
CA TRP A 144 -12.40 -7.66 -17.24
C TRP A 144 -12.44 -6.17 -16.86
N LYS A 145 -13.64 -5.68 -16.53
CA LYS A 145 -13.84 -4.43 -15.82
C LYS A 145 -14.89 -4.60 -14.72
N PHE A 146 -14.75 -3.86 -13.64
CA PHE A 146 -15.66 -3.84 -12.49
C PHE A 146 -16.19 -2.42 -12.31
N GLU A 147 -17.50 -2.27 -12.18
CA GLU A 147 -18.18 -0.98 -12.03
C GLU A 147 -18.25 -0.58 -10.56
N THR A 148 -17.79 0.63 -10.28
CA THR A 148 -18.00 1.36 -9.03
C THR A 148 -19.07 2.42 -9.24
N GLU A 149 -19.69 2.92 -8.18
CA GLU A 149 -20.76 3.92 -8.31
C GLU A 149 -20.23 5.35 -8.49
N ASP A 150 -18.92 5.54 -8.34
CA ASP A 150 -18.18 6.79 -8.58
C ASP A 150 -16.72 6.46 -8.96
N ARG A 151 -15.90 7.49 -9.14
CA ARG A 151 -14.51 7.46 -9.62
C ARG A 151 -13.58 6.57 -8.80
N VAL A 152 -12.60 5.99 -9.48
CA VAL A 152 -11.48 5.25 -8.85
C VAL A 152 -10.17 6.00 -9.11
N LEU A 153 -9.76 6.85 -8.17
CA LEU A 153 -8.54 7.65 -8.29
C LEU A 153 -7.32 7.01 -7.63
N GLY A 154 -7.52 6.35 -6.49
CA GLY A 154 -6.46 5.64 -5.77
C GLY A 154 -5.92 4.47 -6.58
N ALA A 155 -4.60 4.25 -6.52
CA ALA A 155 -3.99 3.08 -7.16
C ALA A 155 -4.49 1.77 -6.51
N PRO A 156 -4.86 0.75 -7.31
CA PRO A 156 -5.08 -0.60 -6.82
C PRO A 156 -3.84 -1.14 -6.11
N ASN A 157 -4.05 -1.97 -5.10
CA ASN A 157 -2.97 -2.67 -4.39
C ASN A 157 -3.19 -4.19 -4.39
N LEU A 158 -2.13 -4.95 -4.15
CA LEU A 158 -2.13 -6.41 -4.18
C LEU A 158 -2.16 -6.98 -2.77
N PHE A 159 -3.12 -7.86 -2.51
CA PHE A 159 -3.11 -8.76 -1.38
C PHE A 159 -2.65 -10.14 -1.82
N GLU A 160 -1.47 -10.55 -1.36
CA GLU A 160 -0.92 -11.90 -1.54
C GLU A 160 -0.78 -12.61 -0.18
N PRO A 161 -1.69 -13.53 0.19
CA PRO A 161 -1.58 -14.26 1.43
C PRO A 161 -0.43 -15.28 1.39
N SER A 162 0.29 -15.40 2.50
CA SER A 162 1.46 -16.30 2.63
C SER A 162 1.10 -17.77 2.89
N GLY A 163 -0.20 -18.12 2.94
CA GLY A 163 -0.70 -19.45 3.30
C GLY A 163 -1.88 -19.90 2.44
N GLY A 164 -2.18 -21.20 2.48
CA GLY A 164 -3.31 -21.77 1.75
C GLY A 164 -4.66 -21.40 2.38
N GLY A 165 -5.68 -21.16 1.54
CA GLY A 165 -7.08 -20.99 1.97
C GLY A 165 -7.70 -19.64 1.63
N VAL A 166 -6.90 -18.61 1.37
CA VAL A 166 -7.34 -17.30 0.87
C VAL A 166 -6.70 -17.06 -0.48
N LYS A 167 -7.47 -16.60 -1.46
CA LYS A 167 -6.94 -16.28 -2.78
C LYS A 167 -6.30 -14.88 -2.77
N PRO A 168 -5.27 -14.63 -3.60
CA PRO A 168 -4.82 -13.29 -3.86
C PRO A 168 -5.94 -12.41 -4.40
N ALA A 169 -5.90 -11.12 -4.08
CA ALA A 169 -6.96 -10.19 -4.45
C ALA A 169 -6.41 -8.79 -4.75
N LEU A 170 -7.14 -8.05 -5.58
CA LEU A 170 -6.94 -6.63 -5.79
C LEU A 170 -7.70 -5.84 -4.73
N ILE A 171 -7.04 -4.90 -4.07
CA ILE A 171 -7.63 -4.03 -3.06
C ILE A 171 -7.74 -2.62 -3.63
N VAL A 172 -8.95 -2.06 -3.67
CA VAL A 172 -9.23 -0.80 -4.38
C VAL A 172 -10.16 0.08 -3.55
N GLY A 173 -9.77 1.34 -3.34
CA GLY A 173 -10.64 2.38 -2.78
C GLY A 173 -11.36 3.14 -3.90
N SER A 174 -12.60 3.55 -3.63
CA SER A 174 -13.44 4.27 -4.60
C SER A 174 -14.11 5.49 -3.96
N TYR A 175 -14.52 6.42 -4.81
CA TYR A 175 -15.27 7.61 -4.41
C TYR A 175 -16.73 7.31 -4.04
N ASP A 176 -17.19 6.08 -4.27
CA ASP A 176 -18.50 5.58 -3.81
C ASP A 176 -18.52 5.14 -2.34
N PHE A 177 -17.47 5.51 -1.59
CA PHE A 177 -17.31 5.25 -0.17
C PHE A 177 -17.05 3.78 0.14
N ARG A 178 -16.54 3.01 -0.83
CA ARG A 178 -16.25 1.59 -0.63
C ARG A 178 -14.81 1.24 -0.92
N LEU A 179 -14.27 0.42 -0.02
CA LEU A 179 -13.09 -0.39 -0.27
C LEU A 179 -13.55 -1.74 -0.82
N TYR A 180 -13.01 -2.14 -1.96
CA TYR A 180 -13.29 -3.40 -2.62
C TYR A 180 -12.12 -4.37 -2.52
N SER A 181 -12.44 -5.65 -2.36
CA SER A 181 -11.55 -6.76 -2.72
C SER A 181 -12.10 -7.45 -3.95
N LEU A 182 -11.31 -7.52 -5.00
CA LEU A 182 -11.68 -8.12 -6.28
C LEU A 182 -10.80 -9.32 -6.59
N ASP A 183 -11.41 -10.38 -7.14
CA ASP A 183 -10.69 -11.52 -7.69
C ASP A 183 -9.84 -11.10 -8.90
N LEU A 184 -8.56 -11.48 -8.90
CA LEU A 184 -7.58 -11.01 -9.89
C LEU A 184 -7.92 -11.42 -11.33
N ASP A 185 -8.53 -12.59 -11.51
CA ASP A 185 -8.76 -13.19 -12.83
C ASP A 185 -10.13 -12.81 -13.41
N SER A 186 -11.15 -12.69 -12.55
CA SER A 186 -12.54 -12.45 -12.97
C SER A 186 -13.04 -11.03 -12.71
N GLY A 187 -12.37 -10.25 -11.86
CA GLY A 187 -12.82 -8.93 -11.42
C GLY A 187 -14.05 -8.95 -10.51
N LYS A 188 -14.53 -10.14 -10.11
CA LYS A 188 -15.68 -10.26 -9.21
C LYS A 188 -15.29 -9.78 -7.81
N SER A 189 -16.19 -9.04 -7.16
CA SER A 189 -16.00 -8.67 -5.76
C SER A 189 -16.05 -9.92 -4.87
N ASN A 190 -15.00 -10.08 -4.07
CA ASN A 190 -14.95 -11.03 -2.95
C ASN A 190 -15.74 -10.46 -1.76
N TRP A 191 -15.52 -9.18 -1.47
CA TRP A 191 -16.19 -8.39 -0.45
C TRP A 191 -16.03 -6.89 -0.73
N HIS A 192 -16.82 -6.08 -0.05
CA HIS A 192 -16.61 -4.64 0.06
C HIS A 192 -16.79 -4.18 1.52
N TYR A 193 -16.19 -3.04 1.86
CA TYR A 193 -16.31 -2.36 3.14
C TYR A 193 -16.71 -0.91 2.91
N GLU A 194 -17.75 -0.45 3.59
CA GLU A 194 -18.32 0.90 3.44
C GLU A 194 -17.78 1.86 4.51
N THR A 195 -17.31 3.01 4.06
CA THR A 195 -16.88 4.16 4.87
C THR A 195 -17.95 5.24 4.92
N ALA A 196 -17.75 6.28 5.73
CA ALA A 196 -18.71 7.38 5.81
C ALA A 196 -18.50 8.45 4.72
N ASN A 197 -17.41 8.36 3.95
CA ASN A 197 -17.06 9.28 2.87
C ASN A 197 -16.07 8.63 1.89
N TYR A 198 -15.75 9.32 0.80
CA TYR A 198 -14.91 8.78 -0.28
C TYR A 198 -13.48 8.43 0.15
N ILE A 199 -12.92 7.42 -0.52
CA ILE A 199 -11.55 6.95 -0.35
C ILE A 199 -10.70 7.53 -1.47
N ASN A 200 -9.87 8.52 -1.16
CA ASN A 200 -8.97 9.16 -2.13
C ASN A 200 -7.71 8.33 -2.40
N GLY A 201 -7.11 7.84 -1.32
CA GLY A 201 -5.77 7.27 -1.33
C GLY A 201 -5.73 5.80 -1.75
N SER A 202 -4.51 5.33 -2.01
CA SER A 202 -4.23 3.92 -2.20
C SER A 202 -4.24 3.19 -0.85
N PRO A 203 -4.96 2.06 -0.74
CA PRO A 203 -4.93 1.24 0.47
C PRO A 203 -3.58 0.55 0.63
N ALA A 204 -2.91 0.71 1.77
CA ALA A 204 -1.64 0.03 2.06
C ALA A 204 -1.90 -1.36 2.61
N VAL A 205 -1.25 -2.38 2.06
CA VAL A 205 -1.42 -3.77 2.48
C VAL A 205 -0.17 -4.25 3.22
N SER A 206 -0.36 -4.77 4.43
CA SER A 206 0.71 -5.38 5.22
C SER A 206 0.13 -6.42 6.18
N SER A 207 0.83 -7.55 6.34
CA SER A 207 0.54 -8.56 7.37
C SER A 207 -0.93 -9.03 7.41
N GLY A 208 -1.53 -9.26 6.23
CA GLY A 208 -2.92 -9.72 6.10
C GLY A 208 -3.99 -8.65 6.33
N ARG A 209 -3.58 -7.39 6.51
CA ARG A 209 -4.45 -6.24 6.74
C ARG A 209 -4.24 -5.20 5.66
N THR A 210 -5.21 -4.31 5.54
CA THR A 210 -5.05 -3.04 4.84
C THR A 210 -5.31 -1.87 5.76
N ALA A 211 -4.54 -0.79 5.59
CA ALA A 211 -4.76 0.49 6.24
C ALA A 211 -4.93 1.58 5.19
N PHE A 212 -5.96 2.41 5.35
CA PHE A 212 -6.26 3.51 4.43
C PHE A 212 -7.04 4.61 5.15
N GLY A 213 -6.94 5.82 4.62
CA GLY A 213 -7.73 6.96 5.07
C GLY A 213 -8.79 7.35 4.06
N GLY A 214 -9.71 8.20 4.49
CA GLY A 214 -10.67 8.86 3.62
C GLY A 214 -11.05 10.25 4.14
N CYS A 215 -11.98 10.89 3.43
CA CYS A 215 -12.56 12.16 3.86
C CYS A 215 -13.61 12.03 4.98
N ASP A 216 -13.62 10.90 5.68
CA ASP A 216 -14.34 10.71 6.94
C ASP A 216 -13.45 10.96 8.17
N ALA A 217 -12.22 11.42 7.95
CA ALA A 217 -11.22 11.68 8.99
C ALA A 217 -10.78 10.45 9.80
N VAL A 218 -10.98 9.25 9.26
CA VAL A 218 -10.66 8.01 9.96
C VAL A 218 -9.58 7.23 9.21
N LEU A 219 -8.57 6.77 9.95
CA LEU A 219 -7.74 5.66 9.49
C LEU A 219 -8.49 4.35 9.75
N HIS A 220 -8.84 3.65 8.67
CA HIS A 220 -9.49 2.34 8.72
C HIS A 220 -8.44 1.24 8.62
N VAL A 221 -8.60 0.18 9.42
CA VAL A 221 -7.79 -1.03 9.34
C VAL A 221 -8.70 -2.23 9.17
N ILE A 222 -8.54 -2.95 8.06
CA ILE A 222 -9.41 -4.04 7.62
C ILE A 222 -8.60 -5.31 7.44
N GLN A 223 -9.11 -6.42 7.96
CA GLN A 223 -8.58 -7.77 7.74
C GLN A 223 -8.96 -8.27 6.35
N LEU A 224 -7.97 -8.58 5.52
CA LEU A 224 -8.16 -8.77 4.08
C LEU A 224 -8.78 -10.10 3.69
N ALA A 225 -8.62 -11.13 4.53
CA ALA A 225 -9.16 -12.46 4.25
C ALA A 225 -10.70 -12.45 4.10
N GLU A 226 -11.38 -11.61 4.88
CA GLU A 226 -12.85 -11.57 4.97
C GLU A 226 -13.44 -10.17 4.77
N GLY A 227 -12.61 -9.12 4.65
CA GLY A 227 -13.07 -7.74 4.58
C GLY A 227 -13.58 -7.22 5.93
N LYS A 228 -13.16 -7.82 7.04
CA LYS A 228 -13.67 -7.50 8.36
C LYS A 228 -12.91 -6.33 8.97
N LYS A 229 -13.65 -5.34 9.47
CA LYS A 229 -13.09 -4.25 10.26
C LYS A 229 -12.31 -4.79 11.47
N GLU A 230 -11.05 -4.38 11.58
CA GLU A 230 -10.25 -4.56 12.78
C GLU A 230 -10.33 -3.32 13.67
N LYS A 231 -10.01 -2.14 13.10
CA LYS A 231 -9.93 -0.88 13.84
C LYS A 231 -10.34 0.32 12.99
N GLN A 232 -10.74 1.37 13.70
CA GLN A 232 -10.95 2.72 13.21
C GLN A 232 -10.28 3.66 14.20
N ILE A 233 -9.46 4.57 13.69
CA ILE A 233 -8.71 5.52 14.51
C ILE A 233 -9.03 6.90 13.95
N ASP A 234 -9.60 7.75 14.79
CA ASP A 234 -9.85 9.15 14.44
C ASP A 234 -8.52 9.85 14.19
N ALA A 235 -8.37 10.42 13.00
CA ALA A 235 -7.22 11.21 12.59
C ALA A 235 -7.52 12.71 12.62
N GLU A 236 -8.68 13.10 13.18
CA GLU A 236 -9.15 14.47 13.46
C GLU A 236 -9.42 15.32 12.20
N ALA A 237 -8.89 14.94 11.05
CA ALA A 237 -9.05 15.62 9.78
C ALA A 237 -9.03 14.66 8.58
N TYR A 238 -9.51 15.15 7.43
CA TYR A 238 -9.58 14.38 6.19
C TYR A 238 -8.20 13.87 5.73
N ILE A 239 -8.14 12.58 5.43
CA ILE A 239 -6.91 11.91 4.97
C ILE A 239 -7.00 11.73 3.46
N VAL A 240 -6.27 12.57 2.72
CA VAL A 240 -6.15 12.46 1.25
C VAL A 240 -4.93 11.68 0.79
N GLY A 241 -3.89 11.64 1.62
CA GLY A 241 -2.67 10.91 1.30
C GLY A 241 -2.86 9.41 1.49
N SER A 242 -2.23 8.60 0.62
CA SER A 242 -2.09 7.17 0.87
C SER A 242 -1.23 6.94 2.11
N ALA A 243 -1.69 6.09 3.03
CA ALA A 243 -0.91 5.70 4.19
C ALA A 243 0.33 4.91 3.75
N ALA A 244 1.47 5.13 4.40
CA ALA A 244 2.57 4.16 4.40
C ALA A 244 2.48 3.31 5.66
N VAL A 245 2.69 2.00 5.54
CA VAL A 245 2.61 1.08 6.69
C VAL A 245 3.92 0.35 6.85
N VAL A 246 4.49 0.40 8.05
CA VAL A 246 5.63 -0.43 8.45
C VAL A 246 5.25 -1.06 9.78
N ASP A 247 5.22 -2.39 9.82
CA ASP A 247 4.74 -3.15 10.96
C ASP A 247 3.32 -2.74 11.39
N ASP A 248 3.12 -2.41 12.67
CA ASP A 248 1.86 -1.88 13.22
C ASP A 248 1.84 -0.34 13.23
N MET A 249 2.68 0.34 12.45
CA MET A 249 2.70 1.81 12.36
C MET A 249 2.19 2.29 10.99
N ALA A 250 1.20 3.17 11.01
CA ALA A 250 0.74 3.91 9.83
C ALA A 250 1.26 5.35 9.87
N TYR A 251 1.65 5.86 8.70
CA TYR A 251 2.13 7.23 8.53
C TYR A 251 1.25 7.94 7.49
N ILE A 252 0.60 9.02 7.89
CA ILE A 252 -0.37 9.75 7.06
C ILE A 252 -0.20 11.26 7.20
N GLY A 253 -0.52 12.00 6.15
CA GLY A 253 -0.77 13.44 6.23
C GLY A 253 -2.26 13.74 6.03
N HIS A 254 -2.75 14.79 6.67
CA HIS A 254 -4.16 15.20 6.57
C HIS A 254 -4.34 16.72 6.42
N TYR A 255 -5.56 17.18 6.15
CA TYR A 255 -5.87 18.57 5.78
C TYR A 255 -5.61 19.65 6.84
N GLU A 256 -5.50 19.29 8.12
CA GLU A 256 -5.11 20.23 9.19
C GLU A 256 -3.60 20.48 9.27
N ASN A 257 -2.85 20.19 8.19
CA ASN A 257 -1.40 20.45 8.05
C ASN A 257 -0.50 19.62 8.99
N GLU A 258 -0.97 18.45 9.43
CA GLU A 258 -0.18 17.55 10.27
C GLU A 258 0.21 16.26 9.55
N PHE A 259 1.29 15.66 10.06
CA PHE A 259 1.77 14.35 9.66
C PHE A 259 1.76 13.44 10.90
N LEU A 260 0.92 12.42 10.86
CA LEU A 260 0.65 11.56 12.00
C LEU A 260 1.42 10.24 11.85
N CYS A 261 1.95 9.79 12.98
CA CYS A 261 2.34 8.40 13.18
C CYS A 261 1.27 7.76 14.07
N ILE A 262 0.63 6.71 13.57
CA ILE A 262 -0.47 6.03 14.24
C ILE A 262 -0.03 4.62 14.60
N ASP A 263 -0.08 4.29 15.88
CA ASP A 263 0.09 2.92 16.37
C ASP A 263 -1.22 2.17 16.17
N ILE A 264 -1.26 1.34 15.13
CA ILE A 264 -2.42 0.52 14.76
C ILE A 264 -2.74 -0.43 15.91
N LYS A 265 -1.72 -1.06 16.52
CA LYS A 265 -1.92 -2.04 17.58
C LYS A 265 -2.51 -1.40 18.84
N ALA A 266 -2.01 -0.24 19.25
CA ALA A 266 -2.58 0.53 20.35
C ALA A 266 -3.91 1.20 19.98
N GLY A 267 -4.15 1.48 18.71
CA GLY A 267 -5.36 2.14 18.22
C GLY A 267 -5.39 3.65 18.51
N LYS A 268 -4.23 4.32 18.45
CA LYS A 268 -4.11 5.75 18.76
C LYS A 268 -2.95 6.40 18.00
N ILE A 269 -3.00 7.73 17.90
CA ILE A 269 -1.86 8.55 17.48
C ILE A 269 -0.74 8.37 18.52
N ALA A 270 0.50 8.15 18.04
CA ALA A 270 1.66 7.79 18.84
C ALA A 270 2.26 8.98 19.61
#